data_AF-A0AAN7PRK4-F1
#
_entry.id   AF-A0AAN7PRK4-F1
#
_cell.length_a   1.000
_cell.length_b   1.000
_cell.length_c   1.000
_cell.angle_alpha   90.00
_cell.angle_beta   90.00
_cell.angle_gamma   90.00
#
_symmetry.space_group_name_H-M   'P 1'
#
loop_
_entity.id
_entity.type
_entity.pdbx_description
1 polymer ?
#
loop_
_entity_poly.entity_id
_entity_poly.type
_entity_poly.pdbx_seq_one_letter_code
_entity_poly.pdbx_strand_id
1 'polypeptide(L)'
;MDPSSELVSFSELPEDVQICILSFLSLPDVAAFACTSKCSLSLCTEDRKLWRALCDRRWGSKTLISRWGEGRISFKLLYRTLDEWDNLIGFWRHSGQTRPSSALSPPLLVFFEWGPTFLAGSRVAPSSRDGTYSVVKSPFLWLSLSSTGEAVNLLDPYGKRKSFPYEETVRDGDLIPVKVCFSGSSHLVVEENMLGPRSGGIGLDRSWSSVNLTSDEDDTIGGDNIGLPRSLPERDMSEMYQYFANRTSSGGNGNSRRQRKKKERRRKWDPEHFVKIMNCSPTSSRPLQGLWKGIGDDAKLDFYLVTYNDIGGISCRRVGDSSAERISGCPLVFWTSRSRYLKPPISTEESLTYESRVRHGTDHYNCYLVEDEAVRVSGILSIYSSFDPSNPDLANNVPANPRVVEGRIWQYSDGTFGFGFLGDNFIIDLKHIARKGQLLQTEMPCED
;
A
#
# COMPACT_ATOMS: atom_id res chain seq x y z
N MET A 1 17.76 22.42 -53.33
CA MET A 1 17.94 22.88 -51.94
C MET A 1 16.68 23.65 -51.60
N ASP A 2 15.76 23.05 -50.85
CA ASP A 2 14.52 23.71 -50.41
C ASP A 2 14.78 24.39 -49.06
N PRO A 3 14.75 25.72 -48.97
CA PRO A 3 15.01 26.44 -47.73
C PRO A 3 13.70 27.06 -47.23
N SER A 4 12.79 26.27 -46.69
CA SER A 4 11.65 26.80 -45.92
C SER A 4 10.92 25.71 -45.14
N SER A 5 11.64 24.99 -44.27
CA SER A 5 10.99 24.52 -43.06
C SER A 5 10.87 25.75 -42.14
N GLU A 6 9.78 26.52 -42.26
CA GLU A 6 9.46 27.55 -41.29
C GLU A 6 9.38 26.87 -39.91
N LEU A 7 10.37 27.15 -39.07
CA LEU A 7 10.41 26.66 -37.71
C LEU A 7 9.42 27.50 -36.91
N VAL A 8 8.22 26.95 -36.70
CA VAL A 8 7.20 27.56 -35.83
C VAL A 8 7.72 27.54 -34.40
N SER A 9 7.72 28.70 -33.75
CA SER A 9 8.11 28.83 -32.34
C SER A 9 7.03 28.27 -31.42
N PHE A 10 7.40 27.71 -30.27
CA PHE A 10 6.43 27.16 -29.30
C PHE A 10 5.38 28.21 -28.88
N SER A 11 5.80 29.47 -28.75
CA SER A 11 4.91 30.58 -28.37
C SER A 11 3.89 30.97 -29.44
N GLU A 12 4.10 30.53 -30.69
CA GLU A 12 3.18 30.77 -31.81
C GLU A 12 2.07 29.72 -31.88
N LEU A 13 2.21 28.61 -31.14
CA LEU A 13 1.18 27.60 -31.05
C LEU A 13 -0.05 28.13 -30.30
N PRO A 14 -1.27 27.69 -30.64
CA PRO A 14 -2.45 27.94 -29.82
C PRO A 14 -2.27 27.48 -28.38
N GLU A 15 -2.84 28.21 -27.43
CA GLU A 15 -2.62 28.00 -26.00
C GLU A 15 -3.03 26.58 -25.53
N ASP A 16 -4.13 26.05 -26.06
CA ASP A 16 -4.61 24.69 -25.81
C ASP A 16 -3.61 23.62 -26.29
N VAL A 17 -2.96 23.85 -27.44
CA VAL A 17 -1.89 23.00 -27.95
C VAL A 17 -0.65 23.08 -27.05
N GLN A 18 -0.27 24.29 -26.62
CA GLN A 18 0.83 24.48 -25.67
C GLN A 18 0.56 23.73 -24.36
N ILE A 19 -0.63 23.87 -23.77
CA ILE A 19 -1.04 23.16 -22.54
C ILE A 19 -1.04 21.64 -22.76
N CYS A 20 -1.53 21.17 -23.91
CA CYS A 20 -1.52 19.75 -24.25
C CYS A 20 -0.09 19.19 -24.32
N ILE A 21 0.85 19.93 -24.90
CA ILE A 21 2.27 19.54 -24.92
C ILE A 21 2.85 19.54 -23.51
N LEU A 22 2.65 20.63 -22.75
CA LEU A 22 3.20 20.78 -21.40
C LEU A 22 2.64 19.75 -20.42
N SER A 23 1.41 19.26 -20.63
CA SER A 23 0.84 18.22 -19.77
C SER A 23 1.54 16.85 -19.89
N PHE A 24 2.50 16.66 -20.82
CA PHE A 24 3.39 15.49 -20.85
C PHE A 24 4.61 15.61 -19.92
N LEU A 25 4.87 16.81 -19.40
CA LEU A 25 6.08 17.08 -18.64
C LEU A 25 5.97 16.62 -17.17
N SER A 26 7.11 16.28 -16.58
CA SER A 26 7.21 16.05 -15.14
C SER A 26 7.21 17.37 -14.36
N LEU A 27 6.96 17.32 -13.05
CA LEU A 27 6.95 18.52 -12.21
C LEU A 27 8.28 19.32 -12.29
N PRO A 28 9.47 18.68 -12.24
CA PRO A 28 10.74 19.37 -12.49
C PRO A 28 10.83 20.04 -13.86
N ASP A 29 10.33 19.39 -14.91
CA ASP A 29 10.39 19.92 -16.27
C ASP A 29 9.44 21.13 -16.45
N VAL A 30 8.26 21.08 -15.83
CA VAL A 30 7.34 22.23 -15.79
C VAL A 30 7.98 23.41 -15.06
N ALA A 31 8.68 23.16 -13.95
CA ALA A 31 9.41 24.20 -13.24
C ALA A 31 10.54 24.80 -14.08
N ALA A 32 11.33 23.96 -14.75
CA ALA A 32 12.38 24.41 -15.66
C ALA A 32 11.81 25.22 -16.84
N PHE A 33 10.69 24.77 -17.43
CA PHE A 33 10.00 25.48 -18.50
C PHE A 33 9.50 26.87 -18.02
N ALA A 34 8.91 26.95 -16.82
CA ALA A 34 8.45 28.21 -16.25
C ALA A 34 9.58 29.24 -16.11
N CYS A 35 10.83 28.80 -15.91
CA CYS A 35 12.00 29.68 -15.80
C CYS A 35 12.52 30.21 -17.15
N THR A 36 12.01 29.75 -18.30
CA THR A 36 12.56 30.14 -19.61
C THR A 36 12.11 31.53 -20.07
N SER A 37 10.90 31.96 -19.71
CA SER A 37 10.37 33.28 -20.07
C SER A 37 9.21 33.70 -19.18
N LYS A 38 8.87 35.00 -19.20
CA LYS A 38 7.66 35.51 -18.50
C LYS A 38 6.37 34.90 -19.05
N CYS A 39 6.30 34.63 -20.35
CA CYS A 39 5.15 34.00 -20.99
C CYS A 39 4.99 32.54 -20.52
N SER A 40 6.09 31.79 -20.48
CA SER A 40 6.15 30.42 -19.96
C SER A 40 5.71 30.37 -18.49
N LEU A 41 6.20 31.31 -17.66
CA LEU A 41 5.81 31.43 -16.26
C LEU A 41 4.30 31.67 -16.12
N SER A 42 3.74 32.63 -16.87
CA SER A 42 2.31 32.94 -16.86
C SER A 42 1.47 31.69 -17.16
N LEU A 43 1.84 30.93 -18.19
CA LEU A 43 1.16 29.70 -18.57
C LEU A 43 1.25 28.62 -17.48
N CYS A 44 2.38 28.52 -16.78
CA CYS A 44 2.57 27.59 -15.67
C CYS A 44 1.91 28.01 -14.35
N THR A 45 1.65 29.29 -14.16
CA THR A 45 0.93 29.80 -12.97
C THR A 45 -0.57 29.59 -13.04
N GLU A 46 -1.11 29.32 -14.23
CA GLU A 46 -2.56 29.24 -14.46
C GLU A 46 -3.13 27.88 -14.03
N ASP A 47 -3.65 27.84 -12.80
CA ASP A 47 -4.10 26.61 -12.11
C ASP A 47 -5.18 25.83 -12.88
N ARG A 48 -6.22 26.52 -13.36
CA ARG A 48 -7.38 25.86 -14.00
C ARG A 48 -7.10 25.30 -15.39
N LYS A 49 -5.99 25.69 -16.02
CA LYS A 49 -5.60 25.27 -17.37
C LYS A 49 -4.53 24.19 -17.29
N LEU A 50 -3.28 24.57 -17.02
CA LEU A 50 -2.15 23.63 -17.07
C LEU A 50 -2.26 22.55 -15.99
N TRP A 51 -2.50 22.94 -14.73
CA TRP A 51 -2.50 21.98 -13.61
C TRP A 51 -3.68 21.01 -13.69
N ARG A 52 -4.83 21.49 -14.15
CA ARG A 52 -5.95 20.61 -14.49
C ARG A 52 -5.59 19.61 -15.59
N ALA A 53 -5.00 20.07 -16.69
CA ALA A 53 -4.60 19.19 -17.79
C ALA A 53 -3.56 18.14 -17.35
N LEU A 54 -2.59 18.53 -16.51
CA LEU A 54 -1.63 17.64 -15.88
C LEU A 54 -2.32 16.56 -15.01
N CYS A 55 -3.28 16.97 -14.19
CA CYS A 55 -4.08 16.05 -13.36
C CYS A 55 -4.95 15.10 -14.20
N ASP A 56 -5.69 15.63 -15.17
CA ASP A 56 -6.59 14.85 -16.04
C ASP A 56 -5.80 13.84 -16.87
N ARG A 57 -4.63 14.22 -17.40
CA ARG A 57 -3.81 13.29 -18.19
C ARG A 57 -3.30 12.10 -17.37
N ARG A 58 -2.87 12.32 -16.12
CA ARG A 58 -2.24 11.25 -15.32
C ARG A 58 -3.25 10.42 -14.52
N TRP A 59 -4.32 11.05 -14.03
CA TRP A 59 -5.29 10.41 -13.13
C TRP A 59 -6.75 10.55 -13.57
N GLY A 60 -7.08 11.29 -14.64
CA GLY A 60 -8.46 11.49 -15.08
C GLY A 60 -9.21 10.21 -15.49
N SER A 61 -8.49 9.16 -15.88
CA SER A 61 -9.07 7.83 -16.13
C SER A 61 -9.25 6.98 -14.86
N LYS A 62 -8.65 7.41 -13.73
CA LYS A 62 -8.62 6.68 -12.45
C LYS A 62 -9.51 7.34 -11.38
N THR A 63 -9.71 8.65 -11.46
CA THR A 63 -10.42 9.44 -10.45
C THR A 63 -11.12 10.67 -11.07
N LEU A 64 -12.07 11.28 -10.35
CA LEU A 64 -12.85 12.44 -10.81
C LEU A 64 -12.18 13.75 -10.36
N ILE A 65 -11.19 14.21 -11.14
CA ILE A 65 -10.34 15.37 -10.85
C ILE A 65 -11.12 16.62 -10.44
N SER A 66 -12.25 16.91 -11.08
CA SER A 66 -13.08 18.08 -10.79
C SER A 66 -13.85 18.03 -9.47
N ARG A 67 -13.98 16.85 -8.84
CA ARG A 67 -14.80 16.65 -7.63
C ARG A 67 -13.99 16.54 -6.34
N TRP A 68 -12.66 16.46 -6.41
CA TRP A 68 -11.79 16.45 -5.24
C TRP A 68 -11.95 17.74 -4.42
N GLY A 69 -11.99 17.62 -3.08
CA GLY A 69 -12.16 18.76 -2.18
C GLY A 69 -13.41 19.61 -2.50
N GLU A 70 -14.53 18.96 -2.85
CA GLU A 70 -15.77 19.60 -3.31
C GLU A 70 -15.60 20.49 -4.56
N GLY A 71 -14.51 20.31 -5.32
CA GLY A 71 -14.16 21.16 -6.47
C GLY A 71 -13.66 22.55 -6.09
N ARG A 72 -13.31 22.79 -4.82
CA ARG A 72 -12.84 24.09 -4.31
C ARG A 72 -11.33 24.20 -4.17
N ILE A 73 -10.61 23.09 -4.22
CA ILE A 73 -9.16 23.06 -4.08
C ILE A 73 -8.45 23.43 -5.39
N SER A 74 -7.23 23.94 -5.29
CA SER A 74 -6.40 24.22 -6.48
C SER A 74 -5.91 22.91 -7.12
N PHE A 75 -5.84 22.88 -8.45
CA PHE A 75 -5.34 21.73 -9.18
C PHE A 75 -3.84 21.51 -8.94
N LYS A 76 -3.09 22.57 -8.63
CA LYS A 76 -1.69 22.49 -8.21
C LYS A 76 -1.52 21.76 -6.88
N LEU A 77 -2.39 22.02 -5.89
CA LEU A 77 -2.40 21.27 -4.64
C LEU A 77 -2.78 19.81 -4.90
N LEU A 78 -3.86 19.60 -5.66
CA LEU A 78 -4.31 18.25 -6.02
C LEU A 78 -3.21 17.45 -6.73
N TYR A 79 -2.51 18.04 -7.71
CA TYR A 79 -1.43 17.37 -8.41
C TYR A 79 -0.35 16.87 -7.45
N ARG A 80 0.10 17.72 -6.52
CA ARG A 80 1.13 17.36 -5.53
C ARG A 80 0.67 16.22 -4.63
N THR A 81 -0.57 16.28 -4.13
CA THR A 81 -1.13 15.24 -3.28
C THR A 81 -1.29 13.91 -4.04
N LEU A 82 -1.84 13.95 -5.27
CA LEU A 82 -2.02 12.75 -6.08
C LEU A 82 -0.69 12.14 -6.50
N ASP A 83 0.35 12.96 -6.77
CA ASP A 83 1.69 12.48 -7.07
C ASP A 83 2.32 11.73 -5.89
N GLU A 84 2.22 12.30 -4.68
CA GLU A 84 2.67 11.64 -3.45
C GLU A 84 1.92 10.31 -3.22
N TRP A 85 0.60 10.32 -3.45
CA TRP A 85 -0.26 9.15 -3.24
C TRP A 85 -0.22 8.12 -4.38
N ASP A 86 0.28 8.46 -5.57
CA ASP A 86 0.44 7.52 -6.68
C ASP A 86 1.35 6.36 -6.30
N ASN A 87 2.32 6.61 -5.42
CA ASN A 87 3.18 5.57 -4.88
C ASN A 87 2.45 4.61 -3.91
N LEU A 88 1.28 4.95 -3.37
CA LEU A 88 0.48 4.03 -2.57
C LEU A 88 -0.16 2.92 -3.40
N ILE A 89 -0.43 3.14 -4.68
CA ILE A 89 -1.24 2.23 -5.47
C ILE A 89 -0.56 0.85 -5.61
N GLY A 90 -1.35 -0.21 -5.42
CA GLY A 90 -0.91 -1.59 -5.52
C GLY A 90 -0.89 -2.33 -4.18
N PHE A 91 -0.07 -3.37 -4.09
CA PHE A 91 -0.05 -4.29 -2.96
C PHE A 91 0.99 -3.93 -1.91
N TRP A 92 0.58 -4.09 -0.66
CA TRP A 92 1.36 -3.83 0.54
C TRP A 92 1.19 -4.97 1.51
N ARG A 93 2.24 -5.29 2.26
CA ARG A 93 2.17 -6.27 3.35
C ARG A 93 2.35 -5.58 4.70
N HIS A 94 1.58 -6.01 5.69
CA HIS A 94 1.79 -5.58 7.07
C HIS A 94 3.16 -6.04 7.58
N SER A 95 3.82 -5.21 8.38
CA SER A 95 5.18 -5.41 8.89
C SER A 95 5.22 -5.17 10.40
N GLY A 96 5.02 -6.21 11.19
CA GLY A 96 5.10 -6.12 12.66
C GLY A 96 4.68 -7.42 13.33
N GLN A 97 5.06 -7.59 14.60
CA GLN A 97 4.58 -8.72 15.40
C GLN A 97 3.10 -8.51 15.74
N THR A 98 2.22 -9.36 15.23
CA THR A 98 0.87 -9.51 15.76
C THR A 98 0.98 -10.07 17.18
N ARG A 99 0.43 -9.36 18.17
CA ARG A 99 0.37 -9.89 19.54
C ARG A 99 -0.46 -11.18 19.54
N PRO A 100 0.00 -12.26 20.20
CA PRO A 100 -0.62 -13.59 20.15
C PRO A 100 -1.95 -13.72 20.92
N SER A 101 -2.65 -12.62 21.24
CA SER A 101 -3.80 -12.63 22.17
C SER A 101 -5.13 -12.18 21.58
N SER A 102 -5.27 -12.07 20.27
CA SER A 102 -6.56 -11.84 19.63
C SER A 102 -6.75 -12.80 18.47
N ALA A 103 -7.75 -13.68 18.56
CA ALA A 103 -8.20 -14.66 17.55
C ALA A 103 -8.68 -14.03 16.21
N LEU A 104 -8.31 -12.79 15.95
CA LEU A 104 -8.60 -11.97 14.79
C LEU A 104 -7.27 -11.34 14.37
N SER A 105 -6.37 -12.16 13.83
CA SER A 105 -5.13 -11.64 13.23
C SER A 105 -5.53 -10.92 11.93
N PRO A 106 -5.34 -9.60 11.80
CA PRO A 106 -5.74 -8.91 10.59
C PRO A 106 -4.91 -9.41 9.40
N PRO A 107 -5.51 -9.53 8.22
CA PRO A 107 -4.85 -10.08 7.03
C PRO A 107 -3.60 -9.26 6.69
N LEU A 108 -2.49 -9.95 6.44
CA LEU A 108 -1.20 -9.31 6.20
C LEU A 108 -1.13 -8.61 4.83
N LEU A 109 -2.10 -8.79 3.94
CA LEU A 109 -2.09 -8.21 2.60
C LEU A 109 -3.11 -7.07 2.47
N VAL A 110 -2.64 -5.92 2.01
CA VAL A 110 -3.42 -4.73 1.74
C VAL A 110 -3.27 -4.34 0.27
N PHE A 111 -4.34 -3.85 -0.32
CA PHE A 111 -4.40 -3.33 -1.68
C PHE A 111 -4.92 -1.90 -1.68
N PHE A 112 -4.19 -0.99 -2.30
CA PHE A 112 -4.58 0.41 -2.47
C PHE A 112 -4.95 0.71 -3.91
N GLU A 113 -6.04 1.46 -4.08
CA GLU A 113 -6.58 1.85 -5.37
C GLU A 113 -7.19 3.25 -5.33
N TRP A 114 -7.37 3.83 -6.52
CA TRP A 114 -8.07 5.08 -6.68
C TRP A 114 -9.58 4.88 -6.61
N GLY A 115 -10.24 5.69 -5.78
CA GLY A 115 -11.67 5.93 -5.85
C GLY A 115 -11.99 7.22 -6.61
N PRO A 116 -13.28 7.58 -6.74
CA PRO A 116 -13.71 8.76 -7.48
C PRO A 116 -13.18 10.09 -6.93
N THR A 117 -13.07 10.22 -5.61
CA THR A 117 -12.61 11.45 -4.92
C THR A 117 -11.76 11.15 -3.67
N PHE A 118 -11.22 9.93 -3.61
CA PHE A 118 -10.45 9.43 -2.49
C PHE A 118 -9.51 8.32 -2.97
N LEU A 119 -8.56 7.94 -2.13
CA LEU A 119 -7.76 6.73 -2.26
C LEU A 119 -8.20 5.75 -1.18
N ALA A 120 -8.41 4.48 -1.54
CA ALA A 120 -8.89 3.45 -0.62
C ALA A 120 -7.83 2.38 -0.40
N GLY A 121 -7.56 2.07 0.86
CA GLY A 121 -6.87 0.86 1.29
C GLY A 121 -7.88 -0.21 1.68
N SER A 122 -7.73 -1.40 1.10
CA SER A 122 -8.55 -2.57 1.41
C SER A 122 -7.69 -3.73 1.86
N ARG A 123 -8.13 -4.42 2.90
CA ARG A 123 -7.59 -5.71 3.33
C ARG A 123 -8.00 -6.77 2.31
N VAL A 124 -7.07 -7.64 1.94
CA VAL A 124 -7.29 -8.74 1.00
C VAL A 124 -7.12 -10.05 1.75
N ALA A 125 -8.18 -10.86 1.78
CA ALA A 125 -8.20 -12.14 2.46
C ALA A 125 -8.75 -13.24 1.54
N PRO A 126 -8.43 -14.51 1.80
CA PRO A 126 -9.15 -15.65 1.24
C PRO A 126 -10.66 -15.55 1.50
N SER A 127 -11.49 -16.02 0.55
CA SER A 127 -12.90 -16.29 0.83
C SER A 127 -13.03 -17.41 1.88
N SER A 128 -14.11 -17.39 2.66
CA SER A 128 -14.44 -18.45 3.62
C SER A 128 -14.86 -19.76 2.94
N ARG A 129 -15.06 -19.74 1.61
CA ARG A 129 -15.39 -20.92 0.82
C ARG A 129 -14.14 -21.69 0.42
N ASP A 130 -13.91 -22.80 1.10
CA ASP A 130 -12.81 -23.73 0.83
C ASP A 130 -12.82 -24.24 -0.63
N GLY A 131 -11.62 -24.50 -1.17
CA GLY A 131 -11.44 -25.03 -2.52
C GLY A 131 -11.68 -24.02 -3.65
N THR A 132 -11.89 -22.74 -3.35
CA THR A 132 -12.06 -21.69 -4.35
C THR A 132 -10.88 -20.73 -4.40
N TYR A 133 -10.61 -20.16 -5.57
CA TYR A 133 -9.61 -19.10 -5.73
C TYR A 133 -10.17 -17.71 -5.37
N SER A 134 -11.36 -17.62 -4.78
CA SER A 134 -12.03 -16.36 -4.50
C SER A 134 -11.35 -15.58 -3.38
N VAL A 135 -11.27 -14.26 -3.53
CA VAL A 135 -10.71 -13.34 -2.53
C VAL A 135 -11.78 -12.37 -2.06
N VAL A 136 -11.74 -12.00 -0.78
CA VAL A 136 -12.60 -10.98 -0.20
C VAL A 136 -11.78 -9.72 0.01
N LYS A 137 -12.38 -8.60 -0.38
CA LYS A 137 -11.80 -7.27 -0.25
C LYS A 137 -12.62 -6.48 0.77
N SER A 138 -11.96 -6.04 1.84
CA SER A 138 -12.60 -5.29 2.93
C SER A 138 -11.93 -3.91 3.07
N PRO A 139 -12.58 -2.82 2.62
CA PRO A 139 -12.09 -1.47 2.82
C PRO A 139 -11.87 -1.17 4.30
N PHE A 140 -10.75 -0.52 4.62
CA PHE A 140 -10.41 -0.18 6.02
C PHE A 140 -9.79 1.20 6.16
N LEU A 141 -9.20 1.76 5.10
CA LEU A 141 -8.52 3.05 5.14
C LEU A 141 -8.97 3.88 3.93
N TRP A 142 -9.25 5.15 4.17
CA TRP A 142 -9.54 6.09 3.10
C TRP A 142 -8.78 7.39 3.30
N LEU A 143 -8.23 7.92 2.20
CA LEU A 143 -7.50 9.19 2.16
C LEU A 143 -8.23 10.11 1.19
N SER A 144 -8.59 11.31 1.62
CA SER A 144 -9.22 12.34 0.80
C SER A 144 -8.73 13.73 1.15
N LEU A 145 -9.20 14.73 0.40
CA LEU A 145 -8.95 16.15 0.70
C LEU A 145 -10.26 16.81 1.12
N SER A 146 -10.21 17.65 2.15
CA SER A 146 -11.30 18.56 2.52
C SER A 146 -11.48 19.66 1.48
N SER A 147 -12.56 20.44 1.58
CA SER A 147 -12.73 21.65 0.75
C SER A 147 -11.69 22.75 1.01
N THR A 148 -10.98 22.70 2.13
CA THR A 148 -9.83 23.58 2.42
C THR A 148 -8.50 23.05 1.89
N GLY A 149 -8.48 21.83 1.35
CA GLY A 149 -7.25 21.19 0.86
C GLY A 149 -6.45 20.45 1.94
N GLU A 150 -7.02 20.24 3.12
CA GLU A 150 -6.40 19.45 4.18
C GLU A 150 -6.63 17.96 3.96
N ALA A 151 -5.64 17.13 4.30
CA ALA A 151 -5.75 15.69 4.20
C ALA A 151 -6.71 15.14 5.27
N VAL A 152 -7.76 14.45 4.84
CA VAL A 152 -8.74 13.77 5.68
C VAL A 152 -8.54 12.28 5.50
N ASN A 153 -7.92 11.63 6.49
CA ASN A 153 -7.71 10.18 6.45
C ASN A 153 -8.49 9.50 7.57
N LEU A 154 -9.23 8.46 7.21
CA LEU A 154 -10.14 7.75 8.09
C LEU A 154 -9.83 6.25 8.06
N LEU A 155 -9.79 5.64 9.24
CA LEU A 155 -9.55 4.22 9.43
C LEU A 155 -10.78 3.56 10.07
N ASP A 156 -11.28 2.49 9.46
CA ASP A 156 -12.20 1.52 10.08
C ASP A 156 -11.38 0.32 10.58
N PRO A 157 -11.10 0.21 11.90
CA PRO A 157 -10.28 -0.88 12.42
C PRO A 157 -10.93 -2.26 12.21
N TYR A 158 -12.26 -2.31 12.12
CA TYR A 158 -13.02 -3.55 11.99
C TYR A 158 -13.40 -3.88 10.54
N GLY A 159 -13.17 -2.97 9.60
CA GLY A 159 -13.47 -3.17 8.17
C GLY A 159 -14.93 -3.52 7.90
N LYS A 160 -15.85 -3.00 8.73
CA LYS A 160 -17.30 -3.26 8.62
C LYS A 160 -17.93 -2.48 7.48
N ARG A 161 -17.33 -1.34 7.10
CA ARG A 161 -17.87 -0.48 6.04
C ARG A 161 -17.43 -0.96 4.66
N LYS A 162 -18.42 -1.06 3.75
CA LYS A 162 -18.22 -1.44 2.35
C LYS A 162 -17.93 -0.24 1.42
N SER A 163 -18.12 1.00 1.88
CA SER A 163 -17.99 2.23 1.08
C SER A 163 -17.38 3.40 1.85
N PHE A 164 -16.89 4.41 1.10
CA PHE A 164 -16.34 5.64 1.68
C PHE A 164 -17.43 6.38 2.48
N PRO A 165 -17.13 6.85 3.70
CA PRO A 165 -18.07 7.62 4.50
C PRO A 165 -18.34 8.99 3.85
N TYR A 166 -19.53 9.18 3.26
CA TYR A 166 -19.98 10.53 2.91
C TYR A 166 -20.17 11.33 4.21
N GLU A 167 -19.88 12.64 4.18
CA GLU A 167 -19.81 13.53 5.35
C GLU A 167 -21.02 13.43 6.30
N GLU A 168 -22.20 13.04 5.81
CA GLU A 168 -23.41 12.86 6.62
C GLU A 168 -23.47 11.58 7.49
N THR A 169 -22.55 10.62 7.30
CA THR A 169 -22.57 9.32 8.00
C THR A 169 -21.47 9.15 9.06
N VAL A 170 -20.75 10.22 9.38
CA VAL A 170 -19.85 10.25 10.55
C VAL A 170 -20.70 10.51 11.80
N ARG A 171 -21.68 9.63 12.06
CA ARG A 171 -22.28 9.51 13.39
C ARG A 171 -21.38 8.63 14.24
N ASP A 172 -20.79 9.27 15.24
CA ASP A 172 -20.29 8.78 16.52
C ASP A 172 -19.51 7.45 16.56
N GLY A 173 -18.18 7.53 16.55
CA GLY A 173 -17.31 6.56 17.26
C GLY A 173 -16.65 5.42 16.49
N ASP A 174 -17.08 5.12 15.25
CA ASP A 174 -16.58 3.93 14.54
C ASP A 174 -15.31 4.15 13.70
N LEU A 175 -15.07 5.38 13.24
CA LEU A 175 -13.92 5.73 12.41
C LEU A 175 -12.87 6.51 13.20
N ILE A 176 -11.61 6.13 13.00
CA ILE A 176 -10.47 6.76 13.67
C ILE A 176 -9.79 7.68 12.66
N PRO A 177 -9.66 8.99 12.95
CA PRO A 177 -8.84 9.87 12.13
C PRO A 177 -7.38 9.45 12.27
N VAL A 178 -6.71 9.23 11.14
CA VAL A 178 -5.33 8.74 11.12
C VAL A 178 -4.40 9.69 10.38
N LYS A 179 -3.13 9.63 10.74
CA LYS A 179 -2.03 10.21 10.00
C LYS A 179 -1.36 9.10 9.20
N VAL A 180 -1.13 9.36 7.92
CA VAL A 180 -0.42 8.45 7.03
C VAL A 180 0.95 9.06 6.75
N CYS A 181 2.02 8.35 7.13
CA CYS A 181 3.40 8.81 7.05
C CYS A 181 4.19 7.90 6.11
N PHE A 182 4.86 8.49 5.12
CA PHE A 182 5.75 7.78 4.22
C PHE A 182 7.18 7.75 4.78
N SER A 183 7.74 6.55 4.91
CA SER A 183 9.14 6.33 5.23
C SER A 183 9.85 5.85 3.96
N GLY A 184 10.33 6.80 3.15
CA GLY A 184 10.83 6.50 1.81
C GLY A 184 9.72 6.05 0.86
N SER A 185 10.08 5.30 -0.19
CA SER A 185 9.13 4.87 -1.24
C SER A 185 8.47 3.52 -0.97
N SER A 186 8.92 2.76 0.02
CA SER A 186 8.51 1.37 0.23
C SER A 186 7.93 1.06 1.60
N HIS A 187 7.85 2.04 2.50
CA HIS A 187 7.34 1.85 3.86
C HIS A 187 6.35 2.94 4.22
N LEU A 188 5.21 2.49 4.73
CA LEU A 188 4.06 3.30 5.11
C LEU A 188 3.76 3.05 6.58
N VAL A 189 3.55 4.13 7.34
CA VAL A 189 3.14 4.05 8.75
C VAL A 189 1.80 4.75 8.88
N VAL A 190 0.82 4.05 9.44
CA VAL A 190 -0.50 4.59 9.78
C VAL A 190 -0.54 4.75 11.29
N GLU A 191 -0.88 5.94 11.77
CA GLU A 191 -0.92 6.28 13.19
C GLU A 191 -2.20 7.04 13.54
N GLU A 192 -2.71 6.90 14.76
CA GLU A 192 -3.86 7.68 15.23
C GLU A 192 -3.54 9.18 15.27
N ASN A 193 -4.37 10.00 14.64
CA ASN A 193 -4.20 11.45 14.69
C ASN A 193 -4.81 12.01 15.98
N MET A 194 -3.97 12.13 17.02
CA MET A 194 -4.35 12.63 18.34
C MET A 194 -4.84 14.09 18.38
N LEU A 195 -4.69 14.84 17.28
CA LEU A 195 -5.11 16.24 17.22
C LEU A 195 -6.56 16.44 16.78
N GLY A 196 -7.17 15.46 16.10
CA GLY A 196 -8.57 15.47 15.65
C GLY A 196 -9.00 16.72 14.83
N PRO A 197 -10.16 16.69 14.17
CA PRO A 197 -10.76 17.90 13.61
C PRO A 197 -11.31 18.74 14.78
N ARG A 198 -10.46 19.60 15.37
CA ARG A 198 -10.91 20.58 16.35
C ARG A 198 -11.69 21.68 15.62
N SER A 199 -13.01 21.68 15.84
CA SER A 199 -13.85 22.83 15.61
C SER A 199 -13.28 24.05 16.36
N GLY A 200 -12.85 25.08 15.62
CA GLY A 200 -12.58 26.44 16.07
C GLY A 200 -11.56 26.66 17.19
N GLY A 201 -10.36 27.15 16.84
CA GLY A 201 -9.50 27.82 17.82
C GLY A 201 -8.00 27.77 17.52
N ILE A 202 -7.52 28.81 16.84
CA ILE A 202 -6.18 29.44 16.90
C ILE A 202 -5.10 28.69 17.71
N GLY A 203 -4.00 28.31 17.05
CA GLY A 203 -2.69 28.30 17.71
C GLY A 203 -1.70 27.20 17.32
N LEU A 204 -0.69 27.63 16.55
CA LEU A 204 0.65 27.06 16.37
C LEU A 204 0.83 25.80 15.51
N ASP A 205 0.95 26.08 14.22
CA ASP A 205 1.91 25.48 13.30
C ASP A 205 3.29 25.24 13.95
N ARG A 206 3.77 24.00 13.83
CA ARG A 206 5.20 23.70 13.66
C ARG A 206 5.33 22.69 12.54
N SER A 207 5.35 23.24 11.33
CA SER A 207 5.94 22.62 10.16
C SER A 207 7.47 22.46 10.35
N TRP A 208 8.07 21.47 9.68
CA TRP A 208 9.39 21.50 9.01
C TRP A 208 9.72 20.11 8.46
N SER A 209 10.32 19.93 7.28
CA SER A 209 10.98 20.86 6.33
C SER A 209 11.20 20.18 4.98
N SER A 210 11.15 20.92 3.86
CA SER A 210 12.30 20.99 2.93
C SER A 210 12.20 22.20 2.00
N VAL A 211 13.21 23.07 2.16
CA VAL A 211 13.92 23.90 1.18
C VAL A 211 13.10 24.75 0.21
N ASN A 212 13.09 26.06 0.44
CA ASN A 212 13.15 27.04 -0.65
C ASN A 212 14.15 28.14 -0.28
N LEU A 213 15.18 28.25 -1.12
CA LEU A 213 16.04 29.41 -1.24
C LEU A 213 15.26 30.50 -1.99
N THR A 214 15.13 31.68 -1.43
CA THR A 214 14.90 32.89 -2.22
C THR A 214 15.73 34.03 -1.66
N SER A 215 16.47 34.62 -2.60
CA SER A 215 17.39 35.75 -2.49
C SER A 215 16.77 36.98 -1.84
N ASP A 216 17.61 37.65 -1.07
CA ASP A 216 17.42 38.99 -0.51
C ASP A 216 17.15 40.02 -1.60
N GLU A 217 16.18 40.90 -1.35
CA GLU A 217 16.22 42.29 -1.81
C GLU A 217 16.05 43.18 -0.57
N ASP A 218 17.11 43.92 -0.30
CA ASP A 218 17.32 44.90 0.76
C ASP A 218 16.53 46.17 0.45
N ASP A 219 15.79 46.71 1.42
CA ASP A 219 15.53 48.14 1.46
C ASP A 219 15.29 48.64 2.89
N THR A 220 16.03 49.71 3.16
CA THR A 220 16.40 50.35 4.43
C THR A 220 15.33 51.22 5.14
N ILE A 221 15.73 51.66 6.35
CA ILE A 221 15.23 52.77 7.21
C ILE A 221 14.21 52.30 8.26
N GLY A 222 14.40 52.43 9.58
CA GLY A 222 15.24 53.30 10.40
C GLY A 222 14.34 53.90 11.50
N GLY A 223 14.65 53.69 12.79
CA GLY A 223 13.88 54.30 13.87
C GLY A 223 14.05 53.61 15.23
N ASP A 224 15.00 54.11 16.00
CA ASP A 224 15.29 53.77 17.39
C ASP A 224 14.06 53.86 18.31
N ASN A 225 13.90 52.88 19.20
CA ASN A 225 13.76 53.19 20.64
C ASN A 225 13.98 51.97 21.53
N ILE A 226 14.84 52.20 22.51
CA ILE A 226 15.30 51.29 23.56
C ILE A 226 14.22 51.17 24.65
N GLY A 227 13.91 49.94 25.06
CA GLY A 227 13.09 49.68 26.25
C GLY A 227 12.78 48.20 26.49
N LEU A 228 13.69 47.46 27.12
CA LEU A 228 13.42 46.16 27.78
C LEU A 228 13.71 46.31 29.29
N PRO A 229 13.28 45.38 30.17
CA PRO A 229 12.01 44.65 30.27
C PRO A 229 11.46 44.66 31.73
N ARG A 230 10.14 44.70 31.92
CA ARG A 230 9.45 44.47 33.21
C ARG A 230 7.97 44.32 32.87
N SER A 231 7.20 43.28 33.17
CA SER A 231 7.24 42.30 34.25
C SER A 231 6.16 41.23 33.95
N LEU A 232 6.46 39.96 34.17
CA LEU A 232 5.51 38.83 34.20
C LEU A 232 5.59 38.23 35.62
N PRO A 233 4.46 38.15 36.36
CA PRO A 233 4.27 36.98 37.23
C PRO A 233 2.80 36.52 37.40
N GLU A 234 1.85 36.93 36.55
CA GLU A 234 0.43 36.56 36.76
C GLU A 234 0.09 35.11 36.38
N ARG A 235 0.83 34.52 35.43
CA ARG A 235 0.56 33.16 34.93
C ARG A 235 1.09 32.06 35.87
N ASP A 236 2.22 32.30 36.53
CA ASP A 236 2.80 31.35 37.48
C ASP A 236 2.08 31.38 38.84
N MET A 237 1.61 32.55 39.28
CA MET A 237 0.82 32.65 40.52
C MET A 237 -0.53 31.92 40.39
N SER A 238 -1.18 32.00 39.23
CA SER A 238 -2.46 31.32 38.99
C SER A 238 -2.32 29.79 38.95
N GLU A 239 -1.24 29.26 38.37
CA GLU A 239 -0.93 27.83 38.45
C GLU A 239 -0.59 27.38 39.88
N MET A 240 0.14 28.19 40.64
CA MET A 240 0.49 27.88 42.03
C MET A 240 -0.76 27.89 42.93
N TYR A 241 -1.63 28.89 42.83
CA TYR A 241 -2.91 28.94 43.55
C TYR A 241 -3.83 27.78 43.19
N GLN A 242 -3.89 27.39 41.92
CA GLN A 242 -4.69 26.26 41.46
C GLN A 242 -4.12 24.91 41.93
N TYR A 243 -2.79 24.80 42.01
CA TYR A 243 -2.12 23.62 42.56
C TYR A 243 -2.37 23.46 44.07
N PHE A 244 -2.38 24.56 44.84
CA PHE A 244 -2.69 24.55 46.27
C PHE A 244 -4.18 24.37 46.56
N ALA A 245 -5.08 24.98 45.78
CA ALA A 245 -6.53 24.80 45.89
C ALA A 245 -6.96 23.33 45.69
N ASN A 246 -6.23 22.58 44.85
CA ASN A 246 -6.47 21.16 44.61
C ASN A 246 -5.89 20.23 45.70
N ARG A 247 -5.07 20.75 46.63
CA ARG A 247 -4.49 19.96 47.73
C ARG A 247 -5.27 20.08 49.05
N THR A 248 -6.04 21.15 49.26
CA THR A 248 -6.78 21.37 50.50
C THR A 248 -8.19 20.78 50.53
N SER A 249 -8.68 20.17 49.44
CA SER A 249 -9.93 19.40 49.47
C SER A 249 -9.68 17.99 50.04
N SER A 250 -9.64 17.90 51.37
CA SER A 250 -9.87 16.64 52.07
C SER A 250 -11.35 16.28 51.97
N GLY A 251 -11.66 15.19 51.26
CA GLY A 251 -13.01 14.60 51.21
C GLY A 251 -13.70 14.69 49.85
N GLY A 252 -13.74 13.57 49.14
CA GLY A 252 -14.72 13.35 48.06
C GLY A 252 -14.14 12.92 46.71
N ASN A 253 -14.60 11.76 46.24
CA ASN A 253 -14.52 11.25 44.86
C ASN A 253 -13.16 10.72 44.31
N GLY A 254 -12.81 9.51 44.76
CA GLY A 254 -11.94 8.59 44.01
C GLY A 254 -12.43 8.25 42.59
N ASN A 255 -13.68 8.59 42.25
CA ASN A 255 -14.27 8.40 40.92
C ASN A 255 -13.70 9.35 39.86
N SER A 256 -13.27 10.57 40.22
CA SER A 256 -12.68 11.53 39.27
C SER A 256 -11.29 11.09 38.79
N ARG A 257 -10.43 10.62 39.71
CA ARG A 257 -9.12 10.01 39.36
C ARG A 257 -9.28 8.70 38.58
N ARG A 258 -10.30 7.88 38.91
CA ARG A 258 -10.64 6.70 38.12
C ARG A 258 -11.17 7.06 36.73
N GLN A 259 -11.95 8.14 36.57
CA GLN A 259 -12.42 8.60 35.26
C GLN A 259 -11.30 9.20 34.40
N ARG A 260 -10.33 9.93 34.96
CA ARG A 260 -9.12 10.35 34.21
C ARG A 260 -8.31 9.14 33.73
N LYS A 261 -8.08 8.15 34.59
CA LYS A 261 -7.46 6.87 34.18
C LYS A 261 -8.31 6.02 33.23
N LYS A 262 -9.64 6.16 33.25
CA LYS A 262 -10.56 5.45 32.33
C LYS A 262 -10.66 6.15 30.97
N LYS A 263 -10.45 7.47 30.91
CA LYS A 263 -10.40 8.28 29.67
C LYS A 263 -9.03 8.19 28.98
N GLU A 264 -7.94 8.09 29.73
CA GLU A 264 -6.60 7.66 29.24
C GLU A 264 -6.56 6.20 28.75
N ARG A 265 -7.55 5.40 29.14
CA ARG A 265 -7.75 4.02 28.67
C ARG A 265 -8.68 3.92 27.46
N ARG A 266 -9.00 5.03 26.77
CA ARG A 266 -9.33 4.92 25.34
C ARG A 266 -8.07 4.37 24.69
N ARG A 267 -8.12 3.07 24.34
CA ARG A 267 -7.00 2.28 23.85
C ARG A 267 -6.28 3.07 22.77
N LYS A 268 -5.09 3.59 23.09
CA LYS A 268 -4.18 4.19 22.11
C LYS A 268 -3.99 3.12 21.03
N TRP A 269 -4.37 3.43 19.80
CA TRP A 269 -4.17 2.48 18.71
C TRP A 269 -2.69 2.44 18.37
N ASP A 270 -2.12 1.24 18.33
CA ASP A 270 -0.69 1.03 18.05
C ASP A 270 -0.44 1.28 16.55
N PRO A 271 0.62 2.03 16.16
CA PRO A 271 0.95 2.26 14.76
C PRO A 271 1.00 0.98 13.91
N GLU A 272 0.37 1.00 12.74
CA GLU A 272 0.46 -0.08 11.76
C GLU A 272 1.49 0.27 10.68
N HIS A 273 2.36 -0.69 10.40
CA HIS A 273 3.45 -0.55 9.44
C HIS A 273 3.19 -1.42 8.22
N PHE A 274 3.36 -0.86 7.02
CA PHE A 274 3.17 -1.57 5.77
C PHE A 274 4.36 -1.41 4.84
N VAL A 275 4.76 -2.51 4.20
CA VAL A 275 5.87 -2.55 3.24
C VAL A 275 5.33 -2.84 1.85
N LYS A 276 5.72 -2.02 0.86
CA LYS A 276 5.26 -2.14 -0.52
C LYS A 276 5.79 -3.41 -1.18
N ILE A 277 4.93 -4.09 -1.94
CA ILE A 277 5.30 -5.22 -2.79
C ILE A 277 5.57 -4.69 -4.20
N MET A 278 6.83 -4.36 -4.50
CA MET A 278 7.23 -3.74 -5.77
C MET A 278 7.02 -4.64 -6.99
N ASN A 279 7.33 -5.93 -6.85
CA ASN A 279 7.36 -6.91 -7.93
C ASN A 279 6.12 -7.80 -7.91
N CYS A 280 4.93 -7.20 -7.93
CA CYS A 280 3.66 -7.92 -7.77
C CYS A 280 3.14 -8.59 -9.05
N SER A 281 3.78 -8.37 -10.20
CA SER A 281 3.38 -8.94 -11.50
C SER A 281 4.57 -9.57 -12.26
N PRO A 282 4.31 -10.59 -13.10
CA PRO A 282 5.32 -11.15 -13.99
C PRO A 282 5.85 -10.17 -15.01
N THR A 283 7.07 -10.44 -15.49
CA THR A 283 7.66 -9.75 -16.64
C THR A 283 8.18 -10.79 -17.64
N SER A 284 8.44 -10.38 -18.89
CA SER A 284 9.02 -11.26 -19.92
C SER A 284 10.34 -11.90 -19.48
N SER A 285 11.17 -11.15 -18.76
CA SER A 285 12.46 -11.65 -18.23
C SER A 285 12.32 -12.49 -16.94
N ARG A 286 11.24 -12.29 -16.18
CA ARG A 286 10.99 -12.92 -14.89
C ARG A 286 9.53 -13.41 -14.84
N PRO A 287 9.19 -14.51 -15.53
CA PRO A 287 7.80 -14.94 -15.73
C PRO A 287 7.13 -15.48 -14.47
N LEU A 288 7.90 -15.99 -13.50
CA LEU A 288 7.33 -16.47 -12.23
C LEU A 288 7.20 -15.37 -11.16
N GLN A 289 7.78 -14.19 -11.41
CA GLN A 289 7.82 -13.12 -10.43
C GLN A 289 6.41 -12.61 -10.20
N GLY A 290 6.02 -12.36 -8.96
CA GLY A 290 4.71 -11.77 -8.71
C GLY A 290 4.11 -12.16 -7.38
N LEU A 291 2.93 -11.59 -7.14
CA LEU A 291 2.03 -12.01 -6.09
C LEU A 291 0.99 -12.95 -6.69
N TRP A 292 0.85 -14.12 -6.10
CA TRP A 292 0.05 -15.24 -6.58
C TRP A 292 -0.89 -15.72 -5.48
N LYS A 293 -1.92 -16.47 -5.88
CA LYS A 293 -2.83 -17.17 -4.97
C LYS A 293 -2.88 -18.65 -5.33
N GLY A 294 -2.83 -19.53 -4.34
CA GLY A 294 -2.77 -20.98 -4.52
C GLY A 294 -3.57 -21.72 -3.46
N ILE A 295 -4.14 -22.86 -3.82
CA ILE A 295 -4.90 -23.69 -2.87
C ILE A 295 -3.97 -24.77 -2.30
N GLY A 296 -3.79 -24.75 -0.99
CA GLY A 296 -2.98 -25.72 -0.25
C GLY A 296 -3.61 -27.11 -0.17
N ASP A 297 -2.92 -28.01 0.53
CA ASP A 297 -3.41 -29.35 0.87
C ASP A 297 -4.62 -29.33 1.80
N ASP A 298 -4.71 -28.32 2.66
CA ASP A 298 -5.84 -28.07 3.54
C ASP A 298 -7.06 -27.44 2.83
N ALA A 299 -7.03 -27.38 1.50
CA ALA A 299 -8.01 -26.73 0.64
C ALA A 299 -8.22 -25.23 0.92
N LYS A 300 -7.35 -24.59 1.71
CA LYS A 300 -7.40 -23.15 1.94
C LYS A 300 -6.60 -22.40 0.88
N LEU A 301 -7.08 -21.22 0.55
CA LEU A 301 -6.38 -20.32 -0.36
C LEU A 301 -5.32 -19.53 0.42
N ASP A 302 -4.09 -19.61 -0.05
CA ASP A 302 -2.94 -18.88 0.47
C ASP A 302 -2.41 -17.89 -0.58
N PHE A 303 -1.73 -16.83 -0.14
CA PHE A 303 -1.02 -15.91 -1.02
C PHE A 303 0.48 -16.19 -1.03
N TYR A 304 1.08 -16.15 -2.22
CA TYR A 304 2.49 -16.47 -2.43
C TYR A 304 3.19 -15.32 -3.14
N LEU A 305 4.34 -14.89 -2.61
CA LEU A 305 5.21 -13.91 -3.23
C LEU A 305 6.44 -14.62 -3.81
N VAL A 306 6.58 -14.56 -5.13
CA VAL A 306 7.72 -15.13 -5.85
C VAL A 306 8.63 -14.02 -6.34
N THR A 307 9.91 -14.13 -6.00
CA THR A 307 10.93 -13.13 -6.31
C THR A 307 12.18 -13.78 -6.92
N TYR A 308 12.82 -13.05 -7.82
CA TYR A 308 14.12 -13.42 -8.38
C TYR A 308 15.20 -12.64 -7.65
N ASN A 309 16.27 -13.33 -7.26
CA ASN A 309 17.47 -12.70 -6.73
C ASN A 309 18.43 -12.29 -7.86
N ASP A 310 19.46 -11.51 -7.52
CA ASP A 310 20.41 -10.97 -8.51
C ASP A 310 21.32 -12.04 -9.14
N ILE A 311 21.38 -13.23 -8.53
CA ILE A 311 22.17 -14.38 -8.99
C ILE A 311 21.31 -15.32 -9.85
N GLY A 312 20.06 -14.92 -10.20
CA GLY A 312 19.15 -15.70 -11.05
C GLY A 312 18.39 -16.81 -10.32
N GLY A 313 18.52 -16.88 -9.00
CA GLY A 313 17.75 -17.76 -8.13
C GLY A 313 16.32 -17.26 -7.91
N ILE A 314 15.43 -18.19 -7.56
CA ILE A 314 14.00 -17.95 -7.39
C ILE A 314 13.65 -18.31 -5.94
N SER A 315 12.90 -17.45 -5.26
CA SER A 315 12.38 -17.73 -3.92
C SER A 315 10.89 -17.49 -3.88
N CYS A 316 10.17 -18.39 -3.22
CA CYS A 316 8.74 -18.27 -2.97
C CYS A 316 8.50 -18.21 -1.46
N ARG A 317 7.70 -17.25 -1.03
CA ARG A 317 7.33 -17.06 0.37
C ARG A 317 5.82 -16.97 0.48
N ARG A 318 5.26 -17.52 1.54
CA ARG A 318 3.85 -17.33 1.85
C ARG A 318 3.63 -15.96 2.50
N VAL A 319 2.59 -15.25 2.08
CA VAL A 319 2.19 -13.93 2.55
C VAL A 319 0.85 -14.08 3.25
N GLY A 320 0.75 -13.73 4.54
CA GLY A 320 -0.54 -13.81 5.25
C GLY A 320 -0.57 -14.69 6.49
N ASP A 321 0.49 -15.42 6.81
CA ASP A 321 0.39 -16.49 7.80
C ASP A 321 -0.05 -16.04 9.19
N SER A 322 -1.22 -16.57 9.57
CA SER A 322 -1.76 -16.60 10.92
C SER A 322 -1.22 -17.80 11.73
N SER A 323 -0.38 -18.66 11.14
CA SER A 323 0.29 -19.71 11.90
C SER A 323 1.38 -19.09 12.76
N ALA A 324 1.19 -19.18 14.07
CA ALA A 324 2.08 -18.73 15.12
C ALA A 324 3.43 -19.47 15.08
N GLU A 325 4.28 -19.20 14.10
CA GLU A 325 5.68 -19.59 14.12
C GLU A 325 6.57 -18.37 13.95
N ARG A 326 7.49 -18.31 14.90
CA ARG A 326 8.18 -17.12 15.34
C ARG A 326 9.30 -16.79 14.37
N ILE A 327 9.58 -15.49 14.27
CA ILE A 327 10.76 -14.87 13.67
C ILE A 327 10.63 -14.74 12.14
N SER A 328 10.40 -13.49 11.69
CA SER A 328 10.39 -13.04 10.29
C SER A 328 9.21 -13.48 9.40
N GLY A 329 7.97 -13.15 9.80
CA GLY A 329 6.75 -12.79 9.03
C GLY A 329 6.42 -13.28 7.60
N CYS A 330 7.16 -14.19 6.97
CA CYS A 330 6.94 -14.76 5.64
C CYS A 330 7.77 -16.07 5.53
N PRO A 331 7.22 -17.25 5.85
CA PRO A 331 7.97 -18.48 5.76
C PRO A 331 8.35 -18.77 4.31
N LEU A 332 9.60 -19.19 4.12
CA LEU A 332 10.12 -19.61 2.82
C LEU A 332 9.50 -20.95 2.45
N VAL A 333 8.81 -21.00 1.31
CA VAL A 333 8.16 -22.22 0.80
C VAL A 333 9.19 -23.03 0.02
N PHE A 334 9.88 -22.39 -0.91
CA PHE A 334 10.98 -22.99 -1.67
C PHE A 334 11.97 -21.91 -2.11
N TRP A 335 13.17 -22.35 -2.46
CA TRP A 335 14.14 -21.53 -3.16
C TRP A 335 14.99 -22.35 -4.15
N THR A 336 15.62 -21.68 -5.09
CA THR A 336 16.62 -22.31 -5.95
C THR A 336 17.67 -21.30 -6.32
N SER A 337 18.96 -21.64 -6.17
CA SER A 337 20.09 -20.84 -6.68
C SER A 337 20.54 -21.28 -8.07
N ARG A 338 20.10 -22.47 -8.53
CA ARG A 338 20.44 -23.07 -9.81
C ARG A 338 19.21 -23.74 -10.39
N SER A 339 18.38 -22.97 -11.09
CA SER A 339 17.23 -23.53 -11.78
C SER A 339 17.71 -24.28 -13.02
N ARG A 340 17.45 -25.59 -13.08
CA ARG A 340 17.58 -26.35 -14.33
C ARG A 340 16.25 -26.23 -15.06
N TYR A 341 16.26 -25.47 -16.15
CA TYR A 341 15.09 -25.29 -16.99
C TYR A 341 15.02 -26.40 -18.03
N LEU A 342 14.04 -27.29 -17.90
CA LEU A 342 13.76 -28.32 -18.88
C LEU A 342 12.79 -27.76 -19.92
N LYS A 343 13.29 -27.60 -21.15
CA LYS A 343 12.49 -27.22 -22.31
C LYS A 343 11.81 -28.44 -22.91
N PRO A 344 10.67 -28.26 -23.59
CA PRO A 344 10.08 -29.30 -24.41
C PRO A 344 11.10 -29.83 -25.45
N PRO A 345 11.09 -31.14 -25.78
CA PRO A 345 10.18 -32.16 -25.25
C PRO A 345 10.53 -32.59 -23.82
N ILE A 346 9.51 -32.64 -22.95
CA ILE A 346 9.63 -33.11 -21.57
C ILE A 346 9.82 -34.63 -21.58
N SER A 347 10.74 -35.15 -20.77
CA SER A 347 10.98 -36.59 -20.66
C SER A 347 9.76 -37.32 -20.11
N THR A 348 9.52 -38.55 -20.56
CA THR A 348 8.38 -39.39 -20.12
C THR A 348 8.27 -39.53 -18.59
N GLU A 349 9.40 -39.61 -17.88
CA GLU A 349 9.44 -39.69 -16.41
C GLU A 349 8.86 -38.43 -15.73
N GLU A 350 9.25 -37.24 -16.19
CA GLU A 350 8.75 -35.96 -15.68
C GLU A 350 7.27 -35.73 -16.07
N SER A 351 6.85 -36.21 -17.25
CA SER A 351 5.44 -36.20 -17.65
C SER A 351 4.58 -37.08 -16.75
N LEU A 352 5.02 -38.32 -16.47
CA LEU A 352 4.33 -39.22 -15.55
C LEU A 352 4.27 -38.64 -14.13
N THR A 353 5.35 -37.98 -13.69
CA THR A 353 5.40 -37.32 -12.36
C THR A 353 4.40 -36.17 -12.26
N TYR A 354 4.16 -35.44 -13.34
CA TYR A 354 3.13 -34.40 -13.39
C TYR A 354 1.72 -35.02 -13.42
N GLU A 355 1.49 -35.99 -14.30
CA GLU A 355 0.17 -36.61 -14.52
C GLU A 355 -0.32 -37.40 -13.31
N SER A 356 0.58 -37.99 -12.51
CA SER A 356 0.22 -38.78 -11.33
C SER A 356 -0.21 -37.95 -10.11
N ARG A 357 -0.11 -36.61 -10.16
CA ARG A 357 -0.36 -35.74 -9.00
C ARG A 357 -1.76 -35.15 -8.98
N VAL A 358 -2.29 -35.00 -7.77
CA VAL A 358 -3.59 -34.36 -7.50
C VAL A 358 -3.46 -32.84 -7.60
N ARG A 359 -4.43 -32.18 -8.25
CA ARG A 359 -4.49 -30.72 -8.41
C ARG A 359 -5.76 -30.18 -7.75
N HIS A 360 -5.60 -29.35 -6.72
CA HIS A 360 -6.72 -28.74 -6.00
C HIS A 360 -7.27 -27.53 -6.78
N GLY A 361 -8.60 -27.47 -6.95
CA GLY A 361 -9.30 -26.36 -7.61
C GLY A 361 -9.58 -26.53 -9.10
N THR A 362 -9.60 -27.76 -9.60
CA THR A 362 -10.37 -28.11 -10.81
C THR A 362 -11.81 -28.33 -10.34
N ASP A 363 -12.75 -27.48 -10.77
CA ASP A 363 -14.14 -27.44 -10.31
C ASP A 363 -14.75 -28.84 -10.09
N HIS A 364 -14.82 -29.27 -8.83
CA HIS A 364 -15.43 -30.55 -8.43
C HIS A 364 -16.95 -30.60 -8.63
N TYR A 365 -17.55 -29.58 -9.23
CA TYR A 365 -18.98 -29.52 -9.56
C TYR A 365 -19.30 -29.66 -11.06
N ASN A 366 -18.30 -29.84 -11.92
CA ASN A 366 -18.51 -30.09 -13.36
C ASN A 366 -17.82 -31.37 -13.84
N CYS A 367 -17.93 -32.46 -13.08
CA CYS A 367 -17.35 -33.77 -13.42
C CYS A 367 -18.02 -34.50 -14.60
N TYR A 368 -18.75 -33.83 -15.50
CA TYR A 368 -19.37 -34.52 -16.65
C TYR A 368 -19.30 -33.83 -18.01
N LEU A 369 -18.68 -32.65 -18.19
CA LEU A 369 -18.76 -31.96 -19.49
C LEU A 369 -17.54 -31.15 -19.97
N VAL A 370 -16.31 -31.41 -19.51
CA VAL A 370 -15.12 -30.85 -20.19
C VAL A 370 -13.94 -31.83 -20.17
N GLU A 371 -13.94 -32.78 -21.10
CA GLU A 371 -12.71 -33.38 -21.62
C GLU A 371 -12.06 -32.39 -22.60
N ASP A 372 -11.46 -31.29 -22.13
CA ASP A 372 -10.56 -30.37 -22.90
C ASP A 372 -10.26 -29.14 -22.01
N GLU A 373 -9.22 -29.08 -21.21
CA GLU A 373 -7.85 -28.81 -21.65
C GLU A 373 -6.93 -29.30 -20.51
N ALA A 374 -6.19 -30.38 -20.73
CA ALA A 374 -5.07 -30.66 -19.84
C ALA A 374 -4.11 -29.47 -19.93
N VAL A 375 -4.01 -28.68 -18.85
CA VAL A 375 -3.10 -27.53 -18.75
C VAL A 375 -1.72 -27.95 -19.27
N ARG A 376 -1.36 -27.45 -20.45
CA ARG A 376 -0.15 -27.89 -21.15
C ARG A 376 1.06 -27.31 -20.44
N VAL A 377 1.91 -28.20 -19.95
CA VAL A 377 3.19 -27.81 -19.34
C VAL A 377 4.13 -27.32 -20.45
N SER A 378 4.50 -26.05 -20.38
CA SER A 378 5.41 -25.39 -21.32
C SER A 378 6.88 -25.51 -20.90
N GLY A 379 7.14 -25.79 -19.62
CA GLY A 379 8.49 -26.03 -19.10
C GLY A 379 8.48 -26.48 -17.64
N ILE A 380 9.57 -27.11 -17.22
CA ILE A 380 9.74 -27.60 -15.84
C ILE A 380 11.02 -27.01 -15.24
N LEU A 381 10.95 -26.58 -13.98
CA LEU A 381 12.11 -26.14 -13.21
C LEU A 381 12.29 -26.98 -11.95
N SER A 382 13.50 -27.47 -11.71
CA SER A 382 13.86 -28.08 -10.43
C SER A 382 14.00 -27.01 -9.35
N ILE A 383 13.35 -27.25 -8.21
CA ILE A 383 13.44 -26.41 -7.02
C ILE A 383 13.85 -27.25 -5.80
N TYR A 384 14.32 -26.56 -4.78
CA TYR A 384 14.71 -27.16 -3.52
C TYR A 384 14.02 -26.41 -2.37
N SER A 385 13.60 -27.12 -1.33
CA SER A 385 13.28 -26.47 -0.06
C SER A 385 14.47 -26.63 0.88
N SER A 386 14.91 -25.54 1.50
CA SER A 386 15.72 -25.63 2.71
C SER A 386 14.87 -25.13 3.87
N PHE A 387 14.77 -25.93 4.92
CA PHE A 387 14.42 -25.41 6.24
C PHE A 387 15.41 -24.29 6.62
N ASP A 388 14.89 -23.22 7.20
CA ASP A 388 15.64 -21.99 7.50
C ASP A 388 16.88 -22.26 8.38
N PRO A 389 18.11 -21.91 7.93
CA PRO A 389 19.33 -22.06 8.73
C PRO A 389 19.47 -21.05 9.88
N SER A 390 18.51 -20.14 10.08
CA SER A 390 18.60 -19.07 11.10
C SER A 390 17.91 -19.35 12.43
N ASN A 391 17.49 -20.60 12.71
CA ASN A 391 16.91 -21.00 14.01
C ASN A 391 17.95 -21.66 14.94
N PRO A 392 18.51 -20.95 15.94
CA PRO A 392 19.53 -21.49 16.85
C PRO A 392 18.99 -22.52 17.87
N ASP A 393 17.67 -22.62 18.10
CA ASP A 393 17.11 -23.56 19.09
C ASP A 393 17.01 -25.01 18.57
N LEU A 394 17.16 -25.23 17.26
CA LEU A 394 17.33 -26.57 16.67
C LEU A 394 18.79 -26.99 16.50
N ALA A 395 19.75 -26.09 16.76
CA ALA A 395 21.18 -26.35 16.54
C ALA A 395 21.74 -27.49 17.43
N ASN A 396 21.06 -27.84 18.53
CA ASN A 396 21.51 -28.89 19.43
C ASN A 396 21.09 -30.30 19.02
N ASN A 397 20.27 -30.48 17.97
CA ASN A 397 19.85 -31.80 17.47
C ASN A 397 19.86 -31.89 15.93
N VAL A 398 20.92 -31.39 15.28
CA VAL A 398 21.09 -31.50 13.82
C VAL A 398 21.84 -32.81 13.48
N PRO A 399 21.22 -33.81 12.80
CA PRO A 399 22.00 -34.71 11.96
C PRO A 399 22.56 -33.87 10.81
N ALA A 400 23.83 -34.08 10.45
CA ALA A 400 24.74 -33.23 9.67
C ALA A 400 24.31 -32.81 8.23
N ASN A 401 23.02 -32.83 7.87
CA ASN A 401 22.51 -32.38 6.59
C ASN A 401 21.09 -31.80 6.76
N PRO A 402 20.85 -30.49 6.50
CA PRO A 402 19.48 -30.01 6.39
C PRO A 402 18.80 -30.80 5.27
N ARG A 403 17.65 -31.43 5.55
CA ARG A 403 16.92 -32.25 4.57
C ARG A 403 16.47 -31.35 3.42
N VAL A 404 17.29 -31.24 2.38
CA VAL A 404 16.94 -30.54 1.15
C VAL A 404 15.86 -31.37 0.47
N VAL A 405 14.64 -30.87 0.43
CA VAL A 405 13.53 -31.55 -0.26
C VAL A 405 13.50 -31.05 -1.69
N GLU A 406 13.70 -31.97 -2.65
CA GLU A 406 13.62 -31.66 -4.07
C GLU A 406 12.16 -31.53 -4.53
N GLY A 407 11.89 -30.60 -5.43
CA GLY A 407 10.60 -30.38 -6.04
C GLY A 407 10.67 -29.88 -7.47
N ARG A 408 9.50 -29.55 -8.02
CA ARG A 408 9.31 -29.06 -9.38
C ARG A 408 8.41 -27.83 -9.39
N ILE A 409 8.68 -26.95 -10.35
CA ILE A 409 7.75 -25.94 -10.84
C ILE A 409 7.34 -26.35 -12.24
N TRP A 410 6.04 -26.48 -12.48
CA TRP A 410 5.46 -26.72 -13.80
C TRP A 410 4.92 -25.40 -14.34
N GLN A 411 5.57 -24.86 -15.37
CA GLN A 411 5.07 -23.68 -16.08
C GLN A 411 3.98 -24.09 -17.05
N TYR A 412 2.90 -23.32 -17.07
CA TYR A 412 1.77 -23.57 -17.94
C TYR A 412 1.77 -22.65 -19.15
N SER A 413 1.09 -23.06 -20.23
CA SER A 413 1.01 -22.28 -21.47
C SER A 413 0.26 -20.96 -21.32
N ASP A 414 -0.59 -20.82 -20.30
CA ASP A 414 -1.38 -19.61 -20.01
C ASP A 414 -0.59 -18.55 -19.22
N GLY A 415 0.67 -18.85 -18.86
CA GLY A 415 1.55 -17.97 -18.07
C GLY A 415 1.42 -18.13 -16.56
N THR A 416 0.55 -19.03 -16.08
CA THR A 416 0.51 -19.46 -14.69
C THR A 416 1.46 -20.65 -14.45
N PHE A 417 1.56 -21.12 -13.22
CA PHE A 417 2.41 -22.27 -12.90
C PHE A 417 1.95 -22.99 -11.64
N GLY A 418 2.31 -24.26 -11.51
CA GLY A 418 2.16 -25.02 -10.29
C GLY A 418 3.51 -25.35 -9.68
N PHE A 419 3.55 -25.65 -8.39
CA PHE A 419 4.74 -26.23 -7.75
C PHE A 419 4.37 -27.37 -6.82
N GLY A 420 5.33 -28.26 -6.56
CA GLY A 420 5.15 -29.41 -5.67
C GLY A 420 6.47 -30.12 -5.39
N PHE A 421 6.57 -30.74 -4.22
CA PHE A 421 7.76 -31.49 -3.83
C PHE A 421 7.64 -32.97 -4.21
N LEU A 422 8.77 -33.64 -4.46
CA LEU A 422 8.78 -35.05 -4.88
C LEU A 422 8.16 -36.00 -3.84
N GLY A 423 8.19 -35.63 -2.56
CA GLY A 423 7.53 -36.38 -1.49
C GLY A 423 6.01 -36.19 -1.40
N ASP A 424 5.46 -35.17 -2.08
CA ASP A 424 4.05 -34.83 -2.03
C ASP A 424 3.32 -35.39 -3.25
N ASN A 425 2.07 -35.82 -3.06
CA ASN A 425 1.22 -36.34 -4.13
C ASN A 425 0.34 -35.26 -4.80
N PHE A 426 0.58 -33.99 -4.50
CA PHE A 426 -0.22 -32.88 -5.02
C PHE A 426 0.64 -31.79 -5.67
N ILE A 427 -0.03 -30.92 -6.43
CA ILE A 427 0.51 -29.69 -7.01
C ILE A 427 -0.33 -28.54 -6.50
N ILE A 428 0.34 -27.48 -6.02
CA ILE A 428 -0.30 -26.20 -5.72
C ILE A 428 -0.25 -25.35 -6.98
N ASP A 429 -1.39 -25.20 -7.63
CA ASP A 429 -1.55 -24.34 -8.80
C ASP A 429 -1.62 -22.87 -8.37
N LEU A 430 -0.74 -22.03 -8.92
CA LEU A 430 -0.67 -20.61 -8.60
C LEU A 430 -1.31 -19.77 -9.70
N LYS A 431 -2.37 -19.05 -9.32
CA LYS A 431 -3.09 -18.11 -10.21
C LYS A 431 -2.75 -16.67 -9.86
N HIS A 432 -2.92 -15.78 -10.83
CA HIS A 432 -2.74 -14.34 -10.60
C HIS A 432 -3.74 -13.82 -9.57
N ILE A 433 -3.26 -12.99 -8.64
CA ILE A 433 -4.14 -12.29 -7.69
C ILE A 433 -4.82 -11.09 -8.34
N ALA A 434 -4.13 -10.41 -9.26
CA ALA A 434 -4.61 -9.22 -9.95
C ALA A 434 -4.15 -9.19 -11.41
N ARG A 435 -4.93 -8.57 -12.28
CA ARG A 435 -4.58 -8.32 -13.68
C ARG A 435 -4.91 -6.87 -14.01
N LYS A 436 -3.97 -6.15 -14.66
CA LYS A 436 -4.11 -4.73 -15.01
C LYS A 436 -4.50 -3.83 -13.80
N GLY A 437 -3.98 -4.15 -12.61
CA GLY A 437 -4.25 -3.37 -11.39
C GLY A 437 -5.63 -3.61 -10.77
N GLN A 438 -6.37 -4.66 -11.17
CA GLN A 438 -7.64 -5.05 -10.55
C GLN A 438 -7.54 -6.46 -9.97
N LEU A 439 -8.09 -6.67 -8.78
CA LEU A 439 -8.17 -7.98 -8.12
C LEU A 439 -9.08 -8.94 -8.89
N LEU A 440 -8.63 -10.18 -9.08
CA LEU A 440 -9.37 -11.23 -9.80
C LEU A 440 -10.21 -12.08 -8.84
N GLN A 441 -11.44 -12.42 -9.26
CA GLN A 441 -12.38 -13.26 -8.50
C GLN A 441 -12.64 -12.70 -7.09
N THR A 442 -13.03 -11.42 -7.04
CA THR A 442 -13.39 -10.75 -5.80
C THR A 442 -14.85 -11.07 -5.46
N GLU A 443 -15.09 -11.63 -4.28
CA GLU A 443 -16.43 -11.85 -3.73
C GLU A 443 -16.80 -10.73 -2.76
N MET A 444 -18.10 -10.46 -2.65
CA MET A 444 -18.61 -9.64 -1.55
C MET A 444 -18.43 -10.43 -0.24
N PRO A 445 -18.02 -9.80 0.87
CA PRO A 445 -18.00 -10.47 2.16
C PRO A 445 -19.40 -10.99 2.49
N CYS A 446 -19.51 -12.29 2.81
CA CYS A 446 -20.76 -12.91 3.26
C CYS A 446 -21.32 -12.15 4.47
N GLU A 447 -22.63 -11.93 4.48
CA GLU A 447 -23.34 -11.41 5.65
C GLU A 447 -23.65 -12.61 6.55
N ASP A 448 -22.99 -12.67 7.71
CA ASP A 448 -23.30 -13.60 8.78
C ASP A 448 -24.45 -13.08 9.65
#